data_AF-A0A2U8E1K8-F1
#
_entry.id   AF-A0A2U8E1K8-F1
#
_cell.length_a   1.000
_cell.length_b   1.000
_cell.length_c   1.000
_cell.angle_alpha   90.00
_cell.angle_beta   90.00
_cell.angle_gamma   90.00
#
_symmetry.space_group_name_H-M   'P 1'
#
loop_
_entity.id
_entity.type
_entity.pdbx_description
1 polymer ?
#
loop_
_entity_poly.entity_id
_entity_poly.type
_entity_poly.pdbx_seq_one_letter_code
_entity_poly.pdbx_strand_id
1 'polypeptide(L)'
;MRDWVAMPANVANARYAISPASSVVFHFTKLVRRCAFLRVCQLGRGEPIVAGMIRSPFVTAIFLGSFLALPCPPLGAGAIEPIEPIKAPFDMPQLVRPVFPKRTVDVRRHGAVASDNTGDITKNTAAFAAAIRACAGEGGGRVLVPVGKWQVGPIHLRSNIELHLAEGAELVFSDRKEDYLPVVPVRVGGIELHNYSPLVYAKDCENIAITGPGKLNGNARAWWDWKRKETREIFQLQARGVPPEKRVYGTIEAAIRPSFVTFYNCKNILMEGFTIGSGPNWTIHPVYCENIIIRRVNVLTDGPNNDGIDPDSCRNMLIEHCVFDTGDDCVVLKSGYNEDGWRVNRPTENVVMRHCSSKRGHGGLVIGSEMSGGVRNVYMHDCQFDGTDRAVRIKSRIDRGGVVENVWAENLRVKNMKREVAILNMDYSADRNMDIKVNPPVFRNIHLRNITADGAPVAIRITGLESHPGAIRDITFENMDVRSTAGVIVKHAENLVFKNVRLAVQKGEKYDLTNVKNATVDGEPVR
;
A
#
# COMPACT_ATOMS: atom_id res chain seq x y z
N MET A 1 32.04 -58.38 20.01
CA MET A 1 32.90 -58.07 18.84
C MET A 1 32.86 -56.56 18.68
N ARG A 2 33.70 -55.80 19.39
CA ARG A 2 35.10 -55.42 19.06
C ARG A 2 35.12 -54.54 17.78
N ASP A 3 35.55 -53.27 17.74
CA ASP A 3 36.27 -52.35 18.65
C ASP A 3 35.87 -50.90 18.23
N TRP A 4 35.48 -49.93 19.07
CA TRP A 4 36.20 -49.08 20.03
C TRP A 4 37.51 -48.45 19.56
N VAL A 5 37.48 -47.14 19.27
CA VAL A 5 38.51 -46.16 19.68
C VAL A 5 37.82 -44.87 20.13
N ALA A 6 38.31 -44.29 21.24
CA ALA A 6 37.64 -43.34 22.11
C ALA A 6 38.34 -41.96 22.20
N MET A 7 37.54 -40.90 22.35
CA MET A 7 37.67 -39.75 23.31
C MET A 7 38.89 -38.79 23.22
N PRO A 8 38.82 -37.52 23.72
CA PRO A 8 37.98 -37.07 24.85
C PRO A 8 37.26 -35.71 24.76
N ALA A 9 36.38 -35.56 25.74
CA ALA A 9 35.71 -34.35 26.18
C ALA A 9 36.69 -33.26 26.66
N ASN A 10 36.28 -32.00 26.51
CA ASN A 10 36.60 -30.97 27.49
C ASN A 10 35.43 -29.99 27.63
N VAL A 11 34.82 -30.03 28.81
CA VAL A 11 33.85 -29.08 29.34
C VAL A 11 34.65 -27.99 30.03
N ALA A 12 34.48 -26.73 29.61
CA ALA A 12 34.92 -25.57 30.38
C ALA A 12 33.72 -24.65 30.63
N ASN A 13 33.39 -24.55 31.92
CA ASN A 13 32.37 -23.69 32.50
C ASN A 13 32.62 -22.21 32.22
N ALA A 14 31.58 -21.49 31.80
CA ALA A 14 31.45 -20.06 32.07
C ALA A 14 30.05 -19.81 32.64
N ARG A 15 29.98 -19.70 33.97
CA ARG A 15 28.79 -19.28 34.72
C ARG A 15 28.65 -17.76 34.56
N TYR A 16 27.52 -17.30 34.02
CA TYR A 16 27.03 -15.95 34.30
C TYR A 16 25.86 -16.07 35.29
N ALA A 17 26.11 -15.57 36.50
CA ALA A 17 25.14 -15.45 37.56
C ALA A 17 24.16 -14.30 37.25
N ILE A 18 22.86 -14.56 37.37
CA ILE A 18 21.83 -13.52 37.44
C ILE A 18 21.29 -13.56 38.87
N SER A 19 21.45 -12.43 39.57
CA SER A 19 20.88 -12.13 40.88
C SER A 19 19.37 -11.79 40.77
N PRO A 20 18.52 -12.18 41.73
CA PRO A 20 17.11 -11.84 41.74
C PRO A 20 16.81 -10.59 42.58
N ALA A 21 16.08 -9.65 41.99
CA ALA A 21 15.44 -8.50 42.63
C ALA A 21 14.31 -8.07 41.66
N SER A 22 13.06 -7.78 42.00
CA SER A 22 12.35 -7.62 43.27
C SER A 22 10.86 -7.83 43.00
N SER A 23 10.14 -8.30 44.01
CA SER A 23 8.68 -8.37 44.05
C SER A 23 8.03 -6.98 44.04
N VAL A 24 7.16 -6.70 43.08
CA VAL A 24 6.12 -5.65 43.20
C VAL A 24 4.80 -6.20 42.67
N VAL A 25 3.84 -6.26 43.59
CA VAL A 25 2.44 -6.64 43.42
C VAL A 25 1.71 -5.51 42.70
N PHE A 26 0.97 -5.80 41.63
CA PHE A 26 -0.03 -4.88 41.07
C PHE A 26 -1.43 -5.50 41.13
N HIS A 27 -2.31 -4.80 41.85
CA HIS A 27 -3.73 -5.06 42.00
C HIS A 27 -4.48 -4.87 40.67
N PHE A 28 -5.29 -5.86 40.30
CA PHE A 28 -6.35 -5.73 39.30
C PHE A 28 -7.63 -5.19 39.96
N THR A 29 -8.12 -4.03 39.52
CA THR A 29 -9.51 -3.62 39.77
C THR A 29 -10.25 -3.42 38.45
N LYS A 30 -11.26 -4.28 38.26
CA LYS A 30 -12.30 -4.19 37.23
C LYS A 30 -13.16 -2.95 37.50
N LEU A 31 -13.50 -2.19 36.46
CA LEU A 31 -14.65 -1.28 36.50
C LEU A 31 -15.66 -1.68 35.42
N VAL A 32 -16.77 -2.25 35.89
CA VAL A 32 -18.01 -2.49 35.17
C VAL A 32 -19.10 -1.74 35.93
N ARG A 33 -19.94 -0.97 35.21
CA ARG A 33 -21.32 -0.51 35.53
C ARG A 33 -21.55 0.81 34.78
N ARG A 34 -22.73 1.16 34.25
CA ARG A 34 -24.04 0.52 34.05
C ARG A 34 -24.80 1.47 33.10
N CYS A 35 -25.63 0.92 32.22
CA CYS A 35 -26.64 1.67 31.49
C CYS A 35 -27.73 2.20 32.44
N ALA A 36 -28.27 3.39 32.16
CA ALA A 36 -29.62 3.78 32.55
C ALA A 36 -30.21 4.75 31.51
N PHE A 37 -31.32 4.31 30.93
CA PHE A 37 -32.27 5.07 30.11
C PHE A 37 -33.05 6.08 30.97
N LEU A 38 -33.45 7.22 30.40
CA LEU A 38 -34.69 7.99 30.68
C LEU A 38 -34.78 9.13 29.64
N ARG A 39 -35.56 8.95 28.57
CA ARG A 39 -36.94 9.44 28.33
C ARG A 39 -37.09 10.98 28.25
N VAL A 40 -37.58 11.38 27.07
CA VAL A 40 -38.08 12.69 26.65
C VAL A 40 -39.46 12.97 27.24
N CYS A 41 -39.69 14.25 27.57
CA CYS A 41 -40.93 15.06 27.57
C CYS A 41 -40.71 16.20 28.59
N GLN A 42 -41.22 17.43 28.50
CA GLN A 42 -41.85 18.30 27.50
C GLN A 42 -42.19 19.58 28.31
N LEU A 43 -42.16 20.79 27.71
CA LEU A 43 -42.83 22.03 28.18
C LEU A 43 -42.26 22.65 29.49
N GLY A 44 -42.03 23.95 29.62
CA GLY A 44 -42.24 25.10 28.76
C GLY A 44 -42.03 26.39 29.58
N ARG A 45 -41.91 27.51 28.86
CA ARG A 45 -42.05 28.92 29.29
C ARG A 45 -40.92 29.54 30.12
N GLY A 46 -40.36 30.62 29.57
CA GLY A 46 -39.59 31.62 30.32
C GLY A 46 -38.67 32.45 29.44
N GLU A 47 -39.23 33.40 28.70
CA GLU A 47 -38.52 34.63 28.25
C GLU A 47 -39.14 35.82 29.00
N PRO A 48 -38.57 37.04 28.98
CA PRO A 48 -37.17 37.45 28.72
C PRO A 48 -36.69 38.54 29.71
N ILE A 49 -35.38 38.81 29.82
CA ILE A 49 -34.88 40.15 30.18
C ILE A 49 -33.65 40.51 29.34
N VAL A 50 -33.72 41.74 28.82
CA VAL A 50 -32.90 42.45 27.83
C VAL A 50 -31.71 43.14 28.50
N ALA A 51 -30.56 43.24 27.80
CA ALA A 51 -29.83 44.47 27.49
C ALA A 51 -28.28 44.37 27.57
N GLY A 52 -27.62 44.87 26.51
CA GLY A 52 -26.23 45.32 26.49
C GLY A 52 -25.28 44.36 25.77
N MET A 53 -24.39 44.76 24.86
CA MET A 53 -24.00 46.06 24.35
C MET A 53 -22.99 45.81 23.20
N ILE A 54 -22.95 46.74 22.24
CA ILE A 54 -21.79 47.13 21.41
C ILE A 54 -21.35 46.22 20.24
N ARG A 55 -21.46 46.82 19.05
CA ARG A 55 -20.90 46.41 17.76
C ARG A 55 -19.41 46.77 17.65
N SER A 56 -18.60 45.89 17.07
CA SER A 56 -17.49 46.24 16.19
C SER A 56 -17.23 45.08 15.20
N PRO A 57 -17.06 45.32 13.89
CA PRO A 57 -16.90 44.25 12.91
C PRO A 57 -15.42 43.94 12.69
N PHE A 58 -14.94 42.82 13.23
CA PHE A 58 -13.78 42.13 12.67
C PHE A 58 -14.31 41.12 11.63
N VAL A 59 -14.07 41.41 10.36
CA VAL A 59 -14.34 40.49 9.25
C VAL A 59 -13.30 39.39 9.30
N THR A 60 -13.55 38.35 10.09
CA THR A 60 -12.88 37.06 9.95
C THR A 60 -13.59 36.32 8.83
N ALA A 61 -13.04 36.35 7.62
CA ALA A 61 -13.49 35.51 6.52
C ALA A 61 -13.16 34.05 6.84
N ILE A 62 -14.07 33.38 7.56
CA ILE A 62 -14.08 31.94 7.72
C ILE A 62 -14.51 31.36 6.38
N PHE A 63 -13.54 30.98 5.55
CA PHE A 63 -13.78 30.07 4.43
C PHE A 63 -14.15 28.70 5.01
N LEU A 64 -15.43 28.52 5.32
CA LEU A 64 -16.04 27.19 5.46
C LEU A 64 -16.11 26.58 4.06
N GLY A 65 -14.98 26.06 3.58
CA GLY A 65 -14.95 25.22 2.40
C GLY A 65 -15.63 23.90 2.73
N SER A 66 -16.91 23.80 2.39
CA SER A 66 -17.70 22.57 2.51
C SER A 66 -16.95 21.41 1.85
N PHE A 67 -16.70 20.35 2.62
CA PHE A 67 -16.26 19.05 2.13
C PHE A 67 -17.39 18.43 1.30
N LEU A 68 -17.54 18.87 0.06
CA LEU A 68 -18.27 18.11 -0.93
C LEU A 68 -17.27 17.07 -1.45
N ALA A 69 -17.37 15.85 -0.92
CA ALA A 69 -17.01 14.69 -1.72
C ALA A 69 -17.70 14.89 -3.07
N LEU A 70 -16.93 15.02 -4.15
CA LEU A 70 -17.50 15.15 -5.48
C LEU A 70 -18.49 13.99 -5.64
N PRO A 71 -19.79 14.25 -5.77
CA PRO A 71 -20.75 13.18 -5.94
C PRO A 71 -20.39 12.47 -7.24
N CYS A 72 -20.04 11.19 -7.12
CA CYS A 72 -19.98 10.30 -8.27
C CYS A 72 -21.38 10.35 -8.90
N PRO A 73 -21.53 10.80 -10.16
CA PRO A 73 -22.84 10.82 -10.79
C PRO A 73 -23.41 9.40 -10.80
N PRO A 74 -24.69 9.21 -10.47
CA PRO A 74 -25.33 7.91 -10.59
C PRO A 74 -25.29 7.51 -12.07
N LEU A 75 -24.44 6.55 -12.41
CA LEU A 75 -24.37 6.00 -13.76
C LEU A 75 -25.66 5.24 -14.04
N GLY A 76 -26.46 5.77 -14.96
CA GLY A 76 -27.44 4.97 -15.68
C GLY A 76 -26.72 3.79 -16.33
N ALA A 77 -27.33 2.60 -16.24
CA ALA A 77 -26.83 1.41 -16.91
C ALA A 77 -26.75 1.67 -18.43
N GLY A 78 -25.55 1.79 -19.00
CA GLY A 78 -25.42 1.89 -20.46
C GLY A 78 -24.06 2.22 -21.07
N ALA A 79 -23.23 3.09 -20.48
CA ALA A 79 -21.96 3.51 -21.09
C ALA A 79 -20.78 3.39 -20.12
N ILE A 80 -19.71 2.72 -20.56
CA ILE A 80 -18.43 2.71 -19.85
C ILE A 80 -17.82 4.10 -20.02
N GLU A 81 -17.69 4.82 -18.91
CA GLU A 81 -17.00 6.11 -18.87
C GLU A 81 -15.59 5.98 -19.49
N PRO A 82 -15.19 6.86 -20.43
CA PRO A 82 -13.87 6.81 -21.03
C PRO A 82 -12.76 6.98 -19.98
N ILE A 83 -11.55 6.53 -20.32
CA ILE A 83 -10.34 6.93 -19.58
C ILE A 83 -9.91 8.25 -20.21
N GLU A 84 -9.98 9.32 -19.43
CA GLU A 84 -9.54 10.64 -19.89
C GLU A 84 -8.05 10.62 -20.29
N PRO A 85 -7.62 11.47 -21.25
CA PRO A 85 -6.23 11.56 -21.65
C PRO A 85 -5.28 11.66 -20.46
N ILE A 86 -4.24 10.83 -20.45
CA ILE A 86 -3.23 10.82 -19.41
C ILE A 86 -2.20 11.88 -19.77
N LYS A 87 -2.19 12.99 -19.00
CA LYS A 87 -1.21 14.06 -19.13
C LYS A 87 -0.23 13.94 -17.97
N ALA A 88 1.04 13.70 -18.27
CA ALA A 88 2.10 13.56 -17.29
C ALA A 88 3.31 14.44 -17.68
N PRO A 89 4.18 14.82 -16.73
CA PRO A 89 5.42 15.54 -17.00
C PRO A 89 6.53 14.68 -17.64
N PHE A 90 6.17 13.50 -18.15
CA PHE A 90 7.02 12.53 -18.82
C PHE A 90 6.21 11.83 -19.91
N ASP A 91 6.90 11.13 -20.82
CA ASP A 91 6.24 10.32 -21.85
C ASP A 91 5.45 9.18 -21.20
N MET A 92 4.12 9.25 -21.33
CA MET A 92 3.18 8.32 -20.75
C MET A 92 2.20 7.90 -21.85
N PRO A 93 2.16 6.60 -22.23
CA PRO A 93 1.20 6.15 -23.23
C PRO A 93 -0.23 6.29 -22.70
N GLN A 94 -1.16 6.59 -23.60
CA GLN A 94 -2.57 6.48 -23.28
C GLN A 94 -2.92 5.01 -23.07
N LEU A 95 -3.41 4.68 -21.87
CA LEU A 95 -3.83 3.32 -21.56
C LEU A 95 -5.28 3.09 -22.00
N VAL A 96 -5.53 1.90 -22.53
CA VAL A 96 -6.85 1.46 -22.99
C VAL A 96 -7.30 0.23 -22.22
N ARG A 97 -8.60 0.11 -21.99
CA ARG A 97 -9.16 -1.10 -21.37
C ARG A 97 -8.91 -2.31 -22.29
N PRO A 98 -8.54 -3.48 -21.74
CA PRO A 98 -8.55 -4.71 -22.51
C PRO A 98 -9.97 -4.98 -23.02
N VAL A 99 -10.06 -5.49 -24.25
CA VAL A 99 -11.32 -5.83 -24.91
C VAL A 99 -11.51 -7.34 -24.83
N PHE A 100 -12.69 -7.76 -24.39
CA PHE A 100 -13.04 -9.16 -24.24
C PHE A 100 -14.09 -9.58 -25.28
N PRO A 101 -14.08 -10.84 -25.75
CA PRO A 101 -15.19 -11.40 -26.50
C PRO A 101 -16.52 -11.19 -25.75
N LYS A 102 -17.61 -10.94 -26.49
CA LYS A 102 -18.97 -10.78 -25.94
C LYS A 102 -19.57 -12.14 -25.54
N ARG A 103 -18.87 -12.84 -24.65
CA ARG A 103 -19.23 -14.15 -24.08
C ARG A 103 -19.28 -14.03 -22.57
N THR A 104 -20.27 -14.66 -21.96
CA THR A 104 -20.40 -14.75 -20.50
C THR A 104 -20.55 -16.20 -20.07
N VAL A 105 -19.64 -16.66 -19.22
CA VAL A 105 -19.68 -17.95 -18.54
C VAL A 105 -20.05 -17.71 -17.08
N ASP A 106 -21.22 -18.21 -16.67
CA ASP A 106 -21.71 -18.11 -15.30
C ASP A 106 -21.15 -19.26 -14.46
N VAL A 107 -20.52 -18.96 -13.31
CA VAL A 107 -19.91 -19.98 -12.43
C VAL A 107 -20.89 -21.05 -11.96
N ARG A 108 -22.19 -20.74 -11.86
CA ARG A 108 -23.25 -21.69 -11.46
C ARG A 108 -23.40 -22.82 -12.47
N ARG A 109 -23.18 -22.55 -13.77
CA ARG A 109 -23.25 -23.56 -14.84
C ARG A 109 -22.14 -24.60 -14.74
N HIS A 110 -21.14 -24.34 -13.91
CA HIS A 110 -20.02 -25.24 -13.64
C HIS A 110 -20.07 -25.85 -12.23
N GLY A 111 -21.21 -25.74 -11.55
CA GLY A 111 -21.46 -26.36 -10.24
C GLY A 111 -21.10 -25.50 -9.04
N ALA A 112 -20.83 -24.19 -9.22
CA ALA A 112 -20.63 -23.29 -8.11
C ALA A 112 -21.96 -23.02 -7.40
N VAL A 113 -21.96 -23.08 -6.07
CA VAL A 113 -23.14 -22.85 -5.23
C VAL A 113 -22.84 -21.73 -4.25
N ALA A 114 -23.70 -20.71 -4.24
CA ALA A 114 -23.65 -19.65 -3.23
C ALA A 114 -24.12 -20.20 -1.88
N SER A 115 -23.47 -19.80 -0.80
CA SER A 115 -23.76 -20.30 0.55
C SER A 115 -23.37 -19.27 1.62
N ASP A 116 -24.22 -19.12 2.63
CA ASP A 116 -23.93 -18.32 3.82
C ASP A 116 -23.03 -19.10 4.78
N ASN A 117 -21.75 -19.23 4.42
CA ASN A 117 -20.65 -19.83 5.19
C ASN A 117 -20.65 -21.36 5.35
N THR A 118 -21.54 -22.08 4.68
CA THR A 118 -21.68 -23.54 4.77
C THR A 118 -21.34 -24.28 3.47
N GLY A 119 -20.76 -23.58 2.50
CA GLY A 119 -20.43 -24.09 1.19
C GLY A 119 -19.19 -24.97 1.19
N ASP A 120 -19.19 -25.94 0.28
CA ASP A 120 -18.02 -26.77 0.02
C ASP A 120 -17.00 -25.95 -0.80
N ILE A 121 -16.05 -25.34 -0.09
CA ILE A 121 -14.95 -24.53 -0.66
C ILE A 121 -14.26 -25.29 -1.79
N THR A 122 -13.95 -26.57 -1.60
CA THR A 122 -13.23 -27.37 -2.58
C THR A 122 -14.04 -27.51 -3.87
N LYS A 123 -15.34 -27.81 -3.78
CA LYS A 123 -16.22 -27.88 -4.95
C LYS A 123 -16.38 -26.54 -5.67
N ASN A 124 -16.59 -25.46 -4.93
CA ASN A 124 -16.68 -24.13 -5.52
C ASN A 124 -15.38 -23.72 -6.22
N THR A 125 -14.23 -24.00 -5.62
CA THR A 125 -12.92 -23.73 -6.25
C THR A 125 -12.80 -24.47 -7.58
N ALA A 126 -13.18 -25.75 -7.61
CA ALA A 126 -13.17 -26.55 -8.83
C ALA A 126 -14.14 -26.00 -9.90
N ALA A 127 -15.32 -25.54 -9.49
CA ALA A 127 -16.33 -24.94 -10.37
C ALA A 127 -15.85 -23.61 -10.99
N PHE A 128 -15.24 -22.73 -10.19
CA PHE A 128 -14.64 -21.49 -10.69
C PHE A 128 -13.50 -21.78 -11.68
N ALA A 129 -12.61 -22.73 -11.35
CA ALA A 129 -11.55 -23.14 -12.25
C ALA A 129 -12.09 -23.73 -13.56
N ALA A 130 -13.18 -24.50 -13.50
CA ALA A 130 -13.85 -25.05 -14.68
C ALA A 130 -14.47 -23.96 -15.56
N ALA A 131 -15.15 -22.97 -14.96
CA ALA A 131 -15.72 -21.82 -15.68
C ALA A 131 -14.64 -20.99 -16.38
N ILE A 132 -13.53 -20.71 -15.69
CA ILE A 132 -12.38 -19.98 -16.26
C ILE A 132 -11.76 -20.77 -17.41
N ARG A 133 -11.53 -22.08 -17.24
CA ARG A 133 -10.99 -22.93 -18.32
C ARG A 133 -11.92 -22.98 -19.52
N ALA A 134 -13.23 -23.11 -19.32
CA ALA A 134 -14.22 -23.13 -20.40
C ALA A 134 -14.22 -21.81 -21.16
N CYS A 135 -14.28 -20.67 -20.44
CA CYS A 135 -14.23 -19.35 -21.04
C CYS A 135 -12.94 -19.12 -21.84
N ALA A 136 -11.78 -19.47 -21.27
CA ALA A 136 -10.48 -19.34 -21.94
C ALA A 136 -10.35 -20.26 -23.16
N GLY A 137 -10.87 -21.49 -23.07
CA GLY A 137 -10.85 -22.47 -24.16
C GLY A 137 -11.62 -22.03 -25.40
N GLU A 138 -12.58 -21.11 -25.23
CA GLU A 138 -13.33 -20.49 -26.33
C GLU A 138 -12.76 -19.12 -26.78
N GLY A 139 -11.54 -18.79 -26.36
CA GLY A 139 -10.86 -17.54 -26.72
C GLY A 139 -11.07 -16.38 -25.75
N GLY A 140 -11.70 -16.63 -24.60
CA GLY A 140 -11.90 -15.66 -23.53
C GLY A 140 -13.30 -15.05 -23.48
N GLY A 141 -13.46 -14.10 -22.56
CA GLY A 141 -14.74 -13.46 -22.25
C GLY A 141 -14.89 -13.22 -20.75
N ARG A 142 -16.13 -12.98 -20.35
CA ARG A 142 -16.53 -12.74 -18.97
C ARG A 142 -16.80 -14.04 -18.23
N VAL A 143 -16.20 -14.21 -17.07
CA VAL A 143 -16.62 -15.16 -16.04
C VAL A 143 -17.44 -14.39 -15.01
N LEU A 144 -18.76 -14.64 -15.00
CA LEU A 144 -19.72 -13.95 -14.13
C LEU A 144 -19.82 -14.66 -12.77
N VAL A 145 -19.60 -13.88 -11.71
CA VAL A 145 -19.95 -14.22 -10.33
C VAL A 145 -21.25 -13.49 -9.99
N PRO A 146 -22.40 -14.19 -9.92
CA PRO A 146 -23.67 -13.55 -9.62
C PRO A 146 -23.79 -13.12 -8.15
N VAL A 147 -24.85 -12.39 -7.84
CA VAL A 147 -25.23 -12.03 -6.47
C VAL A 147 -25.19 -13.26 -5.53
N GLY A 148 -24.67 -13.06 -4.32
CA GLY A 148 -24.53 -14.10 -3.31
C GLY A 148 -23.13 -14.17 -2.72
N LYS A 149 -22.98 -14.96 -1.66
CA LYS A 149 -21.70 -15.25 -1.02
C LYS A 149 -21.13 -16.55 -1.56
N TRP A 150 -19.89 -16.53 -2.00
CA TRP A 150 -19.22 -17.65 -2.66
C TRP A 150 -17.96 -18.00 -1.88
N GLN A 151 -18.00 -19.09 -1.14
CA GLN A 151 -16.80 -19.61 -0.49
C GLN A 151 -15.90 -20.29 -1.53
N VAL A 152 -14.65 -19.85 -1.64
CA VAL A 152 -13.69 -20.29 -2.66
C VAL A 152 -12.28 -20.41 -2.09
N GLY A 153 -11.47 -21.30 -2.64
CA GLY A 153 -10.01 -21.30 -2.48
C GLY A 153 -9.35 -20.30 -3.43
N PRO A 154 -8.08 -20.50 -3.81
CA PRO A 154 -7.42 -19.60 -4.75
C PRO A 154 -8.07 -19.67 -6.15
N ILE A 155 -8.18 -18.51 -6.80
CA ILE A 155 -8.66 -18.38 -8.18
C ILE A 155 -7.46 -18.09 -9.08
N HIS A 156 -7.17 -18.99 -10.01
CA HIS A 156 -6.13 -18.79 -11.02
C HIS A 156 -6.75 -18.36 -12.34
N LEU A 157 -6.52 -17.11 -12.73
CA LEU A 157 -6.98 -16.54 -14.00
C LEU A 157 -6.12 -17.02 -15.16
N ARG A 158 -6.62 -16.77 -16.38
CA ARG A 158 -5.95 -17.04 -17.66
C ARG A 158 -6.05 -15.81 -18.55
N SER A 159 -5.27 -15.76 -19.62
CA SER A 159 -5.39 -14.71 -20.63
C SER A 159 -6.81 -14.58 -21.18
N ASN A 160 -7.20 -13.35 -21.53
CA ASN A 160 -8.50 -12.98 -22.09
C ASN A 160 -9.70 -13.25 -21.16
N ILE A 161 -9.50 -13.22 -19.84
CA ILE A 161 -10.56 -13.43 -18.84
C ILE A 161 -10.89 -12.12 -18.10
N GLU A 162 -12.18 -11.76 -18.12
CA GLU A 162 -12.78 -10.79 -17.20
C GLU A 162 -13.50 -11.54 -16.07
N LEU A 163 -12.97 -11.53 -14.85
CA LEU A 163 -13.69 -11.97 -13.67
C LEU A 163 -14.62 -10.85 -13.20
N HIS A 164 -15.93 -10.98 -13.46
CA HIS A 164 -16.92 -9.95 -13.18
C HIS A 164 -17.75 -10.29 -11.93
N LEU A 165 -17.62 -9.47 -10.89
CA LEU A 165 -18.38 -9.57 -9.65
C LEU A 165 -19.65 -8.72 -9.75
N ALA A 166 -20.80 -9.37 -9.88
CA ALA A 166 -22.09 -8.68 -9.94
C ALA A 166 -22.36 -7.91 -8.64
N GLU A 167 -23.31 -6.96 -8.69
CA GLU A 167 -23.79 -6.29 -7.50
C GLU A 167 -24.31 -7.29 -6.46
N GLY A 168 -23.86 -7.14 -5.22
CA GLY A 168 -24.16 -8.07 -4.13
C GLY A 168 -23.43 -9.41 -4.19
N ALA A 169 -22.50 -9.62 -5.14
CA ALA A 169 -21.58 -10.75 -5.11
C ALA A 169 -20.48 -10.51 -4.06
N GLU A 170 -20.13 -11.54 -3.30
CA GLU A 170 -18.99 -11.54 -2.38
C GLU A 170 -18.22 -12.86 -2.51
N LEU A 171 -16.96 -12.80 -2.94
CA LEU A 171 -16.05 -13.94 -2.86
C LEU A 171 -15.42 -13.97 -1.47
N VAL A 172 -15.64 -15.06 -0.73
CA VAL A 172 -15.06 -15.29 0.60
C VAL A 172 -14.00 -16.37 0.46
N PHE A 173 -12.73 -15.98 0.59
CA PHE A 173 -11.60 -16.88 0.40
C PHE A 173 -11.37 -17.80 1.61
N SER A 174 -10.89 -19.01 1.35
CA SER A 174 -10.60 -20.03 2.36
C SER A 174 -9.57 -19.54 3.39
N ASP A 175 -9.75 -19.92 4.65
CA ASP A 175 -8.75 -19.75 5.71
C ASP A 175 -7.85 -20.98 5.91
N ARG A 176 -8.12 -22.09 5.22
CA ARG A 176 -7.30 -23.31 5.23
C ARG A 176 -6.04 -23.08 4.39
N LYS A 177 -4.87 -23.34 4.96
CA LYS A 177 -3.58 -23.02 4.35
C LYS A 177 -3.28 -23.96 3.17
N GLU A 178 -3.74 -25.19 3.29
CA GLU A 178 -3.55 -26.29 2.35
C GLU A 178 -4.29 -26.03 1.02
N ASP A 179 -5.36 -25.23 1.03
CA ASP A 179 -6.09 -24.85 -0.18
C ASP A 179 -5.24 -23.98 -1.13
N TYR A 180 -4.16 -23.37 -0.63
CA TYR A 180 -3.26 -22.50 -1.38
C TYR A 180 -1.99 -23.24 -1.85
N LEU A 181 -1.98 -24.56 -1.76
CA LEU A 181 -0.95 -25.43 -2.33
C LEU A 181 -1.45 -26.08 -3.64
N PRO A 182 -0.56 -26.48 -4.57
CA PRO A 182 0.91 -26.40 -4.49
C PRO A 182 1.45 -24.97 -4.56
N VAL A 183 2.71 -24.79 -4.17
CA VAL A 183 3.38 -23.48 -4.23
C VAL A 183 3.49 -22.95 -5.66
N VAL A 184 3.46 -21.63 -5.79
CA VAL A 184 3.61 -20.92 -7.06
C VAL A 184 4.71 -19.86 -6.97
N PRO A 185 5.30 -19.44 -8.10
CA PRO A 185 6.24 -18.32 -8.12
C PRO A 185 5.55 -17.03 -7.65
N VAL A 186 6.15 -16.38 -6.65
CA VAL A 186 5.69 -15.12 -6.08
C VAL A 186 6.87 -14.24 -5.71
N ARG A 187 6.56 -12.98 -5.35
CA ARG A 187 7.51 -12.09 -4.70
C ARG A 187 6.97 -11.74 -3.31
N VAL A 188 7.77 -11.90 -2.26
CA VAL A 188 7.38 -11.52 -0.88
C VAL A 188 8.46 -10.62 -0.30
N GLY A 189 8.06 -9.44 0.20
CA GLY A 189 9.01 -8.47 0.72
C GLY A 189 10.08 -8.05 -0.30
N GLY A 190 9.72 -8.03 -1.59
CA GLY A 190 10.63 -7.71 -2.69
C GLY A 190 11.60 -8.83 -3.11
N ILE A 191 11.45 -10.06 -2.60
CA ILE A 191 12.33 -11.20 -2.90
C ILE A 191 11.54 -12.26 -3.67
N GLU A 192 12.08 -12.78 -4.78
CA GLU A 192 11.48 -13.89 -5.55
C GLU A 192 11.63 -15.24 -4.82
N LEU A 193 10.55 -16.02 -4.75
CA LEU A 193 10.51 -17.36 -4.14
C LEU A 193 9.30 -18.17 -4.63
N HIS A 194 9.18 -19.42 -4.18
CA HIS A 194 7.96 -20.22 -4.32
C HIS A 194 7.26 -20.33 -2.97
N ASN A 195 5.99 -19.95 -2.90
CA ASN A 195 5.21 -19.97 -1.65
C ASN A 195 3.72 -20.28 -1.95
N TYR A 196 2.88 -20.29 -0.91
CA TYR A 196 1.42 -20.36 -1.05
C TYR A 196 0.89 -19.46 -2.17
N SER A 197 -0.08 -19.98 -2.92
CA SER A 197 -0.79 -19.22 -3.93
C SER A 197 -1.39 -17.94 -3.34
N PRO A 198 -1.31 -16.81 -4.05
CA PRO A 198 -2.19 -15.67 -3.85
C PRO A 198 -3.67 -16.08 -4.00
N LEU A 199 -4.56 -15.32 -3.38
CA LEU A 199 -6.00 -15.59 -3.36
C LEU A 199 -6.59 -15.46 -4.76
N VAL A 200 -6.18 -14.44 -5.50
CA VAL A 200 -6.40 -14.34 -6.95
C VAL A 200 -5.04 -14.23 -7.62
N TYR A 201 -4.74 -15.17 -8.52
CA TYR A 201 -3.43 -15.31 -9.14
C TYR A 201 -3.53 -15.35 -10.66
N ALA A 202 -2.59 -14.71 -11.34
CA ALA A 202 -2.35 -14.90 -12.77
C ALA A 202 -0.84 -14.85 -13.00
N LYS A 203 -0.33 -15.73 -13.86
CA LYS A 203 1.09 -15.73 -14.26
C LYS A 203 1.19 -15.80 -15.78
N ASP A 204 2.05 -14.97 -16.36
CA ASP A 204 2.30 -14.93 -17.81
C ASP A 204 1.01 -14.79 -18.64
N CYS A 205 0.07 -13.96 -18.17
CA CYS A 205 -1.24 -13.75 -18.79
C CYS A 205 -1.35 -12.38 -19.46
N GLU A 206 -2.19 -12.29 -20.49
CA GLU A 206 -2.50 -11.05 -21.19
C GLU A 206 -4.01 -10.80 -21.25
N ASN A 207 -4.42 -9.54 -21.22
CA ASN A 207 -5.82 -9.13 -21.27
C ASN A 207 -6.62 -9.78 -20.13
N ILE A 208 -6.35 -9.34 -18.90
CA ILE A 208 -7.00 -9.87 -17.69
C ILE A 208 -7.72 -8.76 -16.96
N ALA A 209 -8.91 -9.06 -16.43
CA ALA A 209 -9.66 -8.09 -15.66
C ALA A 209 -10.36 -8.66 -14.43
N ILE A 210 -10.47 -7.81 -13.40
CA ILE A 210 -11.39 -7.99 -12.27
C ILE A 210 -12.32 -6.77 -12.26
N THR A 211 -13.61 -6.97 -12.47
CA THR A 211 -14.57 -5.88 -12.64
C THR A 211 -15.84 -6.08 -11.82
N GLY A 212 -16.65 -5.02 -11.74
CA GLY A 212 -17.99 -5.05 -11.18
C GLY A 212 -18.06 -4.66 -9.70
N PRO A 213 -19.24 -4.29 -9.19
CA PRO A 213 -19.39 -3.67 -7.86
C PRO A 213 -19.39 -4.66 -6.68
N GLY A 214 -19.12 -5.94 -6.93
CA GLY A 214 -19.03 -6.95 -5.87
C GLY A 214 -17.81 -6.79 -4.95
N LYS A 215 -17.66 -7.75 -4.04
CA LYS A 215 -16.69 -7.73 -2.94
C LYS A 215 -15.72 -8.90 -2.99
N LEU A 216 -14.47 -8.62 -2.63
CA LEU A 216 -13.43 -9.63 -2.38
C LEU A 216 -13.10 -9.63 -0.88
N ASN A 217 -13.29 -10.77 -0.21
CA ASN A 217 -13.09 -10.93 1.22
C ASN A 217 -12.06 -12.04 1.48
N GLY A 218 -10.87 -11.66 1.96
CA GLY A 218 -9.75 -12.59 2.11
C GLY A 218 -9.78 -13.48 3.34
N ASN A 219 -10.83 -13.41 4.16
CA ASN A 219 -10.94 -14.09 5.46
C ASN A 219 -9.63 -13.96 6.30
N ALA A 220 -9.08 -12.75 6.29
CA ALA A 220 -7.66 -12.51 6.50
C ALA A 220 -7.14 -12.75 7.91
N ARG A 221 -8.02 -12.66 8.92
CA ARG A 221 -7.64 -12.80 10.33
C ARG A 221 -6.94 -14.14 10.63
N ALA A 222 -7.31 -15.19 9.91
CA ALA A 222 -6.70 -16.51 10.03
C ALA A 222 -5.21 -16.55 9.62
N TRP A 223 -4.67 -15.47 9.07
CA TRP A 223 -3.28 -15.38 8.64
C TRP A 223 -2.43 -14.44 9.50
N TRP A 224 -3.03 -13.47 10.19
CA TRP A 224 -2.27 -12.35 10.75
C TRP A 224 -1.31 -12.71 11.88
N ASP A 225 -1.57 -13.78 12.61
CA ASP A 225 -0.63 -14.30 13.62
C ASP A 225 0.72 -14.70 13.01
N TRP A 226 0.75 -15.02 11.72
CA TRP A 226 1.99 -15.34 11.00
C TRP A 226 2.89 -14.12 10.86
N LYS A 227 2.39 -12.88 10.98
CA LYS A 227 3.25 -11.68 10.91
C LYS A 227 4.44 -11.76 11.86
N ARG A 228 4.23 -12.30 13.06
CA ARG A 228 5.26 -12.41 14.10
C ARG A 228 6.06 -13.72 14.03
N LYS A 229 5.63 -14.66 13.18
CA LYS A 229 6.22 -16.01 13.03
C LYS A 229 6.96 -16.18 11.70
N GLU A 230 6.74 -15.28 10.75
CA GLU A 230 7.35 -15.29 9.43
C GLU A 230 8.87 -15.43 9.52
N THR A 231 9.39 -16.48 8.87
CA THR A 231 10.83 -16.74 8.80
C THR A 231 11.56 -15.56 8.14
N ARG A 232 12.76 -15.27 8.64
CA ARG A 232 13.66 -14.27 8.07
C ARG A 232 14.75 -14.87 7.19
N GLU A 233 14.70 -16.17 6.96
CA GLU A 233 15.66 -16.89 6.13
C GLU A 233 15.71 -16.38 4.67
N ILE A 234 14.57 -15.94 4.12
CA ILE A 234 14.50 -15.42 2.73
C ILE A 234 15.51 -14.30 2.45
N PHE A 235 15.76 -13.44 3.44
CA PHE A 235 16.70 -12.33 3.34
C PHE A 235 18.16 -12.80 3.28
N GLN A 236 18.47 -13.94 3.90
CA GLN A 236 19.79 -14.56 3.88
C GLN A 236 20.04 -15.34 2.59
N LEU A 237 19.04 -16.08 2.11
CA LEU A 237 19.14 -16.84 0.86
C LEU A 237 19.36 -15.91 -0.34
N GLN A 238 18.62 -14.79 -0.40
CA GLN A 238 18.79 -13.83 -1.48
C GLN A 238 20.17 -13.16 -1.46
N ALA A 239 20.69 -12.80 -0.28
CA ALA A 239 22.01 -12.18 -0.13
C ALA A 239 23.14 -13.13 -0.56
N ARG A 240 22.98 -14.44 -0.32
CA ARG A 240 23.90 -15.50 -0.77
C ARG A 240 23.76 -15.85 -2.26
N GLY A 241 22.83 -15.22 -2.98
CA GLY A 241 22.60 -15.48 -4.40
C GLY A 241 21.98 -16.85 -4.67
N VAL A 242 21.29 -17.46 -3.70
CA VAL A 242 20.56 -18.72 -3.94
C VAL A 242 19.48 -18.46 -5.01
N PRO A 243 19.41 -19.23 -6.09
CA PRO A 243 18.41 -19.00 -7.16
C PRO A 243 16.95 -19.09 -6.66
N PRO A 244 16.01 -18.27 -7.19
CA PRO A 244 14.60 -18.26 -6.76
C PRO A 244 13.89 -19.61 -6.80
N GLU A 245 14.22 -20.46 -7.77
CA GLU A 245 13.68 -21.82 -7.92
C GLU A 245 14.08 -22.77 -6.78
N LYS A 246 15.13 -22.43 -6.02
CA LYS A 246 15.57 -23.17 -4.84
C LYS A 246 15.04 -22.59 -3.53
N ARG A 247 14.31 -21.47 -3.58
CA ARG A 247 13.70 -20.82 -2.41
C ARG A 247 12.25 -21.28 -2.27
N VAL A 248 12.07 -22.53 -1.85
CA VAL A 248 10.76 -23.19 -1.80
C VAL A 248 10.22 -23.18 -0.38
N TYR A 249 9.06 -22.55 -0.19
CA TYR A 249 8.35 -22.44 1.07
C TYR A 249 6.95 -23.05 0.95
N GLY A 250 5.89 -22.36 1.40
CA GLY A 250 4.55 -22.93 1.46
C GLY A 250 4.33 -23.86 2.64
N THR A 251 4.99 -23.61 3.78
CA THR A 251 4.86 -24.40 5.00
C THR A 251 4.35 -23.56 6.16
N ILE A 252 3.75 -24.21 7.17
CA ILE A 252 3.23 -23.54 8.37
C ILE A 252 4.40 -22.98 9.19
N GLU A 253 5.53 -23.68 9.22
CA GLU A 253 6.72 -23.32 9.98
C GLU A 253 7.39 -22.05 9.44
N ALA A 254 7.43 -21.90 8.11
CA ALA A 254 7.96 -20.70 7.48
C ALA A 254 7.04 -19.48 7.67
N ALA A 255 5.73 -19.72 7.80
CA ALA A 255 4.72 -18.70 8.09
C ALA A 255 4.75 -17.49 7.13
N ILE A 256 5.12 -17.70 5.87
CA ILE A 256 5.14 -16.64 4.86
C ILE A 256 3.73 -16.48 4.29
N ARG A 257 3.07 -15.35 4.60
CA ARG A 257 1.70 -15.06 4.16
C ARG A 257 1.66 -14.68 2.67
N PRO A 258 0.72 -15.21 1.86
CA PRO A 258 0.56 -14.79 0.47
C PRO A 258 -0.06 -13.39 0.35
N SER A 259 0.13 -12.72 -0.78
CA SER A 259 -0.65 -11.52 -1.15
C SER A 259 -2.10 -11.91 -1.47
N PHE A 260 -3.02 -10.93 -1.50
CA PHE A 260 -4.39 -11.17 -1.92
C PHE A 260 -4.46 -11.36 -3.45
N VAL A 261 -4.31 -10.30 -4.23
CA VAL A 261 -4.32 -10.35 -5.69
C VAL A 261 -2.89 -10.21 -6.18
N THR A 262 -2.39 -11.19 -6.95
CA THR A 262 -1.08 -11.11 -7.59
C THR A 262 -1.18 -11.48 -9.05
N PHE A 263 -0.83 -10.51 -9.91
CA PHE A 263 -0.58 -10.76 -11.31
C PHE A 263 0.92 -10.70 -11.52
N TYR A 264 1.49 -11.79 -12.01
CA TYR A 264 2.93 -11.97 -12.12
C TYR A 264 3.30 -12.06 -13.60
N ASN A 265 4.12 -11.12 -14.07
CA ASN A 265 4.54 -11.04 -15.48
C ASN A 265 3.34 -10.99 -16.46
N CYS A 266 2.35 -10.14 -16.18
CA CYS A 266 1.13 -10.03 -16.99
C CYS A 266 1.06 -8.70 -17.77
N LYS A 267 0.24 -8.64 -18.82
CA LYS A 267 0.05 -7.44 -19.64
C LYS A 267 -1.42 -7.11 -19.89
N ASN A 268 -1.72 -5.82 -20.08
CA ASN A 268 -3.06 -5.30 -20.38
C ASN A 268 -4.07 -5.71 -19.30
N ILE A 269 -3.99 -5.02 -18.16
CA ILE A 269 -4.67 -5.38 -16.93
C ILE A 269 -5.71 -4.32 -16.58
N LEU A 270 -6.91 -4.76 -16.21
CA LEU A 270 -7.98 -3.89 -15.70
C LEU A 270 -8.50 -4.35 -14.34
N MET A 271 -8.49 -3.47 -13.35
CA MET A 271 -9.15 -3.67 -12.07
C MET A 271 -10.13 -2.51 -11.85
N GLU A 272 -11.43 -2.77 -11.90
CA GLU A 272 -12.41 -1.70 -12.00
C GLU A 272 -13.71 -1.93 -11.22
N GLY A 273 -13.99 -1.04 -10.26
CA GLY A 273 -15.31 -0.90 -9.64
C GLY A 273 -15.62 -1.78 -8.42
N PHE A 274 -14.76 -2.74 -8.08
CA PHE A 274 -15.00 -3.64 -6.95
C PHE A 274 -14.54 -3.06 -5.62
N THR A 275 -15.00 -3.69 -4.53
CA THR A 275 -14.46 -3.44 -3.18
C THR A 275 -13.62 -4.64 -2.74
N ILE A 276 -12.43 -4.38 -2.20
CA ILE A 276 -11.55 -5.41 -1.65
C ILE A 276 -11.28 -5.14 -0.17
N GLY A 277 -11.56 -6.16 0.64
CA GLY A 277 -11.32 -6.17 2.07
C GLY A 277 -9.91 -6.65 2.41
N SER A 278 -9.64 -6.80 3.70
CA SER A 278 -8.36 -7.32 4.19
C SER A 278 -8.02 -8.70 3.60
N GLY A 279 -6.74 -8.87 3.28
CA GLY A 279 -6.13 -10.14 2.87
C GLY A 279 -5.02 -10.59 3.83
N PRO A 280 -4.37 -11.72 3.56
CA PRO A 280 -3.30 -12.23 4.43
C PRO A 280 -2.11 -11.27 4.56
N ASN A 281 -1.78 -10.54 3.48
CA ASN A 281 -0.66 -9.61 3.36
C ASN A 281 -1.04 -8.49 2.35
N TRP A 282 -0.10 -7.98 1.54
CA TRP A 282 -0.34 -6.97 0.48
C TRP A 282 -1.57 -7.28 -0.37
N THR A 283 -2.37 -6.26 -0.70
CA THR A 283 -3.72 -6.44 -1.24
C THR A 283 -3.72 -6.57 -2.76
N ILE A 284 -3.27 -5.57 -3.51
CA ILE A 284 -3.17 -5.65 -4.97
C ILE A 284 -1.70 -5.55 -5.37
N HIS A 285 -1.09 -6.68 -5.74
CA HIS A 285 0.35 -6.81 -5.95
C HIS A 285 0.67 -7.27 -7.39
N PRO A 286 0.61 -6.38 -8.40
CA PRO A 286 1.16 -6.69 -9.71
C PRO A 286 2.69 -6.69 -9.65
N VAL A 287 3.29 -7.76 -10.16
CA VAL A 287 4.73 -7.97 -10.25
C VAL A 287 5.12 -8.09 -11.71
N TYR A 288 6.11 -7.32 -12.18
CA TYR A 288 6.60 -7.38 -13.57
C TYR A 288 5.53 -7.11 -14.64
N CYS A 289 4.47 -6.42 -14.28
CA CYS A 289 3.33 -6.19 -15.17
C CYS A 289 3.49 -4.92 -16.02
N GLU A 290 2.74 -4.87 -17.12
CA GLU A 290 2.73 -3.76 -18.06
C GLU A 290 1.30 -3.40 -18.49
N ASN A 291 1.03 -2.11 -18.72
CA ASN A 291 -0.26 -1.56 -19.15
C ASN A 291 -1.38 -1.90 -18.15
N ILE A 292 -1.38 -1.20 -17.03
CA ILE A 292 -2.24 -1.51 -15.87
C ILE A 292 -3.18 -0.35 -15.60
N ILE A 293 -4.48 -0.61 -15.55
CA ILE A 293 -5.50 0.36 -15.14
C ILE A 293 -6.17 -0.16 -13.88
N ILE A 294 -6.06 0.58 -12.78
CA ILE A 294 -6.81 0.33 -11.55
C ILE A 294 -7.68 1.55 -11.28
N ARG A 295 -9.01 1.41 -11.39
CA ARG A 295 -9.91 2.55 -11.23
C ARG A 295 -11.18 2.26 -10.46
N ARG A 296 -11.62 3.22 -9.65
CA ARG A 296 -12.83 3.11 -8.83
C ARG A 296 -12.86 1.86 -7.95
N VAL A 297 -11.70 1.46 -7.45
CA VAL A 297 -11.58 0.35 -6.50
C VAL A 297 -11.62 0.93 -5.09
N ASN A 298 -12.42 0.33 -4.22
CA ASN A 298 -12.42 0.63 -2.79
C ASN A 298 -11.54 -0.40 -2.08
N VAL A 299 -10.42 0.05 -1.50
CA VAL A 299 -9.49 -0.81 -0.76
C VAL A 299 -9.66 -0.54 0.73
N LEU A 300 -10.32 -1.46 1.44
CA LEU A 300 -10.76 -1.28 2.82
C LEU A 300 -10.14 -2.37 3.70
N THR A 301 -8.99 -2.08 4.30
CA THR A 301 -8.18 -3.07 5.04
C THR A 301 -7.75 -2.56 6.41
N ASP A 302 -7.53 -3.48 7.35
CA ASP A 302 -7.21 -3.18 8.76
C ASP A 302 -6.08 -4.04 9.34
N GLY A 303 -5.58 -5.03 8.58
CA GLY A 303 -4.57 -5.98 9.04
C GLY A 303 -3.12 -5.55 8.86
N PRO A 304 -2.17 -6.29 9.48
CA PRO A 304 -0.74 -6.01 9.38
C PRO A 304 -0.22 -6.24 7.96
N ASN A 305 0.46 -5.24 7.39
CA ASN A 305 0.94 -5.23 6.00
C ASN A 305 -0.19 -5.39 4.99
N ASN A 306 -1.39 -4.89 5.31
CA ASN A 306 -2.42 -4.71 4.30
C ASN A 306 -2.23 -3.35 3.62
N ASP A 307 -1.13 -3.24 2.88
CA ASP A 307 -0.88 -2.24 1.87
C ASP A 307 -2.02 -2.31 0.82
N GLY A 308 -2.31 -1.19 0.14
CA GLY A 308 -3.41 -1.11 -0.81
C GLY A 308 -3.06 -1.66 -2.20
N ILE A 309 -2.22 -0.92 -2.93
CA ILE A 309 -1.74 -1.30 -4.26
C ILE A 309 -0.20 -1.24 -4.25
N ASP A 310 0.44 -2.33 -4.64
CA ASP A 310 1.89 -2.55 -4.58
C ASP A 310 2.46 -2.85 -5.98
N PRO A 311 2.61 -1.87 -6.88
CA PRO A 311 3.29 -2.12 -8.15
C PRO A 311 4.76 -2.44 -7.90
N ASP A 312 5.15 -3.68 -8.18
CA ASP A 312 6.53 -4.14 -8.03
C ASP A 312 7.15 -4.41 -9.41
N SER A 313 8.13 -3.58 -9.78
CA SER A 313 8.83 -3.64 -11.05
C SER A 313 7.88 -3.57 -12.28
N CYS A 314 6.86 -2.73 -12.19
CA CYS A 314 5.80 -2.57 -13.20
C CYS A 314 6.00 -1.37 -14.11
N ARG A 315 5.38 -1.36 -15.29
CA ARG A 315 5.51 -0.28 -16.28
C ARG A 315 4.16 0.18 -16.81
N ASN A 316 3.99 1.49 -17.03
CA ASN A 316 2.81 2.10 -17.66
C ASN A 316 1.52 1.78 -16.88
N MET A 317 1.30 2.52 -15.81
CA MET A 317 0.20 2.29 -14.88
C MET A 317 -0.61 3.55 -14.61
N LEU A 318 -1.94 3.40 -14.60
CA LEU A 318 -2.90 4.42 -14.18
C LEU A 318 -3.67 3.91 -12.96
N ILE A 319 -3.62 4.66 -11.87
CA ILE A 319 -4.42 4.48 -10.66
C ILE A 319 -5.35 5.68 -10.53
N GLU A 320 -6.66 5.52 -10.66
CA GLU A 320 -7.58 6.67 -10.63
C GLU A 320 -8.91 6.42 -9.92
N HIS A 321 -9.43 7.45 -9.25
CA HIS A 321 -10.74 7.38 -8.58
C HIS A 321 -10.87 6.27 -7.52
N CYS A 322 -9.74 5.79 -6.99
CA CYS A 322 -9.73 4.79 -5.91
C CYS A 322 -9.89 5.44 -4.53
N VAL A 323 -10.50 4.70 -3.61
CA VAL A 323 -10.67 5.08 -2.20
C VAL A 323 -9.91 4.09 -1.33
N PHE A 324 -9.10 4.62 -0.42
CA PHE A 324 -8.27 3.83 0.48
C PHE A 324 -8.64 4.05 1.94
N ASP A 325 -8.74 2.95 2.68
CA ASP A 325 -8.74 2.92 4.13
C ASP A 325 -7.91 1.71 4.55
N THR A 326 -6.59 1.86 4.62
CA THR A 326 -5.65 0.72 4.67
C THR A 326 -5.06 0.48 6.05
N GLY A 327 -4.61 -0.76 6.28
CA GLY A 327 -3.84 -1.15 7.46
C GLY A 327 -2.37 -0.74 7.39
N ASP A 328 -1.85 -0.50 6.19
CA ASP A 328 -0.50 0.01 5.94
C ASP A 328 -0.54 1.13 4.86
N ASP A 329 0.47 1.26 4.02
CA ASP A 329 0.55 2.27 2.95
C ASP A 329 -0.56 2.10 1.86
N CYS A 330 -1.09 3.17 1.28
CA CYS A 330 -2.20 3.12 0.32
C CYS A 330 -1.76 2.68 -1.09
N VAL A 331 -0.80 3.38 -1.69
CA VAL A 331 -0.16 3.02 -2.96
C VAL A 331 1.35 3.00 -2.75
N VAL A 332 2.00 1.88 -3.06
CA VAL A 332 3.40 1.62 -2.69
C VAL A 332 4.19 1.11 -3.89
N LEU A 333 5.00 1.97 -4.48
CA LEU A 333 5.82 1.60 -5.63
C LEU A 333 7.08 0.90 -5.14
N LYS A 334 7.32 -0.31 -5.66
CA LYS A 334 8.42 -1.19 -5.31
C LYS A 334 9.14 -1.68 -6.56
N SER A 335 10.33 -2.23 -6.39
CA SER A 335 11.16 -2.78 -7.47
C SER A 335 12.20 -3.76 -6.90
N GLY A 336 11.80 -4.58 -5.94
CA GLY A 336 12.67 -5.59 -5.33
C GLY A 336 13.55 -5.14 -4.17
N TYR A 337 14.10 -6.14 -3.47
CA TYR A 337 14.89 -6.00 -2.25
C TYR A 337 16.36 -6.37 -2.49
N ASN A 338 17.27 -5.46 -2.16
CA ASN A 338 18.73 -5.60 -2.18
C ASN A 338 19.27 -6.41 -3.38
N GLU A 339 20.09 -7.44 -3.13
CA GLU A 339 20.74 -8.27 -4.13
C GLU A 339 19.75 -8.92 -5.09
N ASP A 340 18.58 -9.33 -4.62
CA ASP A 340 17.53 -9.87 -5.48
C ASP A 340 16.96 -8.80 -6.42
N GLY A 341 16.74 -7.59 -5.90
CA GLY A 341 16.35 -6.44 -6.69
C GLY A 341 17.42 -6.00 -7.70
N TRP A 342 18.70 -6.05 -7.33
CA TRP A 342 19.83 -5.74 -8.22
C TRP A 342 20.00 -6.79 -9.31
N ARG A 343 19.80 -8.07 -8.97
CA ARG A 343 19.83 -9.17 -9.93
C ARG A 343 18.73 -9.01 -10.98
N VAL A 344 17.52 -8.67 -10.55
CA VAL A 344 16.37 -8.45 -11.44
C VAL A 344 16.55 -7.16 -12.25
N ASN A 345 17.09 -6.10 -11.65
CA ASN A 345 17.40 -4.81 -12.27
C ASN A 345 16.26 -4.23 -13.12
N ARG A 346 15.04 -4.32 -12.61
CA ARG A 346 13.83 -3.83 -13.29
C ARG A 346 13.14 -2.78 -12.43
N PRO A 347 12.99 -1.54 -12.92
CA PRO A 347 12.34 -0.50 -12.15
C PRO A 347 10.83 -0.61 -12.19
N THR A 348 10.16 0.05 -11.25
CA THR A 348 8.78 0.51 -11.47
C THR A 348 8.82 1.87 -12.15
N GLU A 349 8.19 2.00 -13.31
CA GLU A 349 8.24 3.24 -14.09
C GLU A 349 6.96 3.61 -14.83
N ASN A 350 6.80 4.92 -15.09
CA ASN A 350 5.65 5.50 -15.79
C ASN A 350 4.33 5.20 -15.06
N VAL A 351 4.19 5.78 -13.86
CA VAL A 351 3.03 5.58 -13.00
C VAL A 351 2.31 6.91 -12.79
N VAL A 352 1.01 6.93 -13.09
CA VAL A 352 0.12 8.06 -12.81
C VAL A 352 -0.92 7.66 -11.76
N MET A 353 -1.03 8.45 -10.69
CA MET A 353 -2.05 8.33 -9.66
C MET A 353 -2.87 9.61 -9.61
N ARG A 354 -4.18 9.55 -9.86
CA ARG A 354 -5.03 10.75 -9.87
C ARG A 354 -6.40 10.57 -9.25
N HIS A 355 -6.96 11.65 -8.71
CA HIS A 355 -8.34 11.65 -8.19
C HIS A 355 -8.60 10.58 -7.12
N CYS A 356 -7.57 10.19 -6.36
CA CYS A 356 -7.67 9.21 -5.30
C CYS A 356 -7.87 9.87 -3.93
N SER A 357 -8.45 9.13 -2.99
CA SER A 357 -8.60 9.60 -1.61
C SER A 357 -8.24 8.54 -0.58
N SER A 358 -7.75 8.96 0.60
CA SER A 358 -7.54 8.08 1.75
C SER A 358 -8.05 8.68 3.06
N LYS A 359 -8.62 7.82 3.91
CA LYS A 359 -8.97 8.12 5.32
C LYS A 359 -7.95 7.61 6.33
N ARG A 360 -7.24 6.53 5.98
CA ARG A 360 -6.22 5.89 6.81
C ARG A 360 -5.21 5.20 5.91
N GLY A 361 -3.96 5.21 6.36
CA GLY A 361 -2.86 4.46 5.78
C GLY A 361 -1.52 5.05 6.23
N HIS A 362 -0.44 4.29 6.14
CA HIS A 362 0.90 4.76 6.55
C HIS A 362 1.52 5.79 5.59
N GLY A 363 0.95 5.91 4.38
CA GLY A 363 1.26 6.94 3.39
C GLY A 363 0.28 6.88 2.20
N GLY A 364 -0.02 8.03 1.59
CA GLY A 364 -0.85 8.13 0.39
C GLY A 364 -0.15 7.56 -0.84
N LEU A 365 0.84 8.29 -1.37
CA LEU A 365 1.82 7.74 -2.30
C LEU A 365 3.10 7.39 -1.53
N VAL A 366 3.53 6.15 -1.69
CA VAL A 366 4.73 5.62 -1.06
C VAL A 366 5.67 5.02 -2.11
N ILE A 367 6.97 5.24 -1.95
CA ILE A 367 8.01 4.60 -2.76
C ILE A 367 8.97 3.87 -1.82
N GLY A 368 9.17 2.57 -2.07
CA GLY A 368 10.03 1.69 -1.28
C GLY A 368 9.29 0.86 -0.21
N SER A 369 10.00 0.21 0.73
CA SER A 369 11.45 0.31 0.93
C SER A 369 12.23 -0.54 -0.06
N GLU A 370 11.53 -1.48 -0.68
CA GLU A 370 12.02 -2.41 -1.69
C GLU A 370 12.10 -1.67 -3.02
N MET A 371 13.09 -0.79 -3.19
CA MET A 371 13.28 0.04 -4.39
C MET A 371 14.60 -0.25 -5.12
N SER A 372 15.17 -1.44 -4.92
CA SER A 372 16.52 -1.78 -5.34
C SER A 372 16.73 -1.83 -6.86
N GLY A 373 15.69 -2.18 -7.62
CA GLY A 373 15.65 -2.07 -9.09
C GLY A 373 15.39 -0.64 -9.63
N GLY A 374 15.13 0.33 -8.76
CA GLY A 374 14.80 1.72 -9.11
C GLY A 374 13.29 2.01 -9.27
N VAL A 375 12.93 3.27 -9.08
CA VAL A 375 11.56 3.77 -9.32
C VAL A 375 11.65 5.13 -10.01
N ARG A 376 10.98 5.31 -11.14
CA ARG A 376 11.07 6.58 -11.88
C ARG A 376 9.83 6.95 -12.67
N ASN A 377 9.70 8.24 -12.99
CA ASN A 377 8.57 8.78 -13.76
C ASN A 377 7.25 8.47 -13.05
N VAL A 378 7.05 9.11 -11.90
CA VAL A 378 5.87 8.94 -11.05
C VAL A 378 5.15 10.27 -10.93
N TYR A 379 3.86 10.30 -11.25
CA TYR A 379 3.04 11.50 -11.14
C TYR A 379 1.79 11.22 -10.31
N MET A 380 1.71 11.84 -9.13
CA MET A 380 0.48 11.90 -8.34
C MET A 380 -0.14 13.29 -8.46
N HIS A 381 -1.44 13.38 -8.81
CA HIS A 381 -2.12 14.67 -8.82
C HIS A 381 -3.61 14.62 -8.44
N ASP A 382 -4.12 15.74 -7.93
CA ASP A 382 -5.55 15.91 -7.58
C ASP A 382 -6.06 14.85 -6.60
N CYS A 383 -5.24 14.52 -5.59
CA CYS A 383 -5.56 13.54 -4.54
C CYS A 383 -5.86 14.22 -3.19
N GLN A 384 -6.64 13.52 -2.37
CA GLN A 384 -7.04 13.99 -1.04
C GLN A 384 -6.69 13.00 0.07
N PHE A 385 -6.08 13.48 1.14
CA PHE A 385 -5.69 12.65 2.29
C PHE A 385 -6.21 13.29 3.58
N ASP A 386 -7.12 12.61 4.27
CA ASP A 386 -7.71 13.10 5.54
C ASP A 386 -7.60 12.02 6.62
N GLY A 387 -6.62 12.15 7.50
CA GLY A 387 -6.35 11.18 8.56
C GLY A 387 -5.29 10.12 8.23
N THR A 388 -4.80 10.05 6.99
CA THR A 388 -3.61 9.29 6.58
C THR A 388 -2.38 9.74 7.39
N ASP A 389 -1.39 8.87 7.58
CA ASP A 389 -0.18 9.23 8.30
C ASP A 389 0.65 10.28 7.55
N ARG A 390 0.82 10.06 6.23
CA ARG A 390 1.65 10.87 5.32
C ARG A 390 0.99 11.02 3.96
N ALA A 391 1.18 12.14 3.28
CA ALA A 391 0.71 12.29 1.90
C ALA A 391 1.72 11.67 0.91
N VAL A 392 3.00 12.03 1.05
CA VAL A 392 4.10 11.50 0.23
C VAL A 392 5.17 10.89 1.13
N ARG A 393 5.57 9.64 0.86
CA ARG A 393 6.57 8.92 1.65
C ARG A 393 7.56 8.18 0.76
N ILE A 394 8.84 8.53 0.83
CA ILE A 394 9.91 7.80 0.14
C ILE A 394 10.81 7.20 1.21
N LYS A 395 10.96 5.88 1.19
CA LYS A 395 11.68 5.11 2.23
C LYS A 395 12.75 4.24 1.59
N SER A 396 13.96 4.28 2.13
CA SER A 396 15.07 3.40 1.74
C SER A 396 16.09 3.27 2.88
N ARG A 397 17.15 2.49 2.64
CA ARG A 397 18.25 2.24 3.57
C ARG A 397 19.56 2.14 2.78
N ILE A 398 20.69 2.35 3.45
CA ILE A 398 22.05 2.38 2.88
C ILE A 398 22.47 1.14 2.05
N ASP A 399 21.74 0.04 2.15
CA ASP A 399 21.99 -1.23 1.48
C ASP A 399 20.99 -1.52 0.35
N ARG A 400 20.05 -0.64 0.06
CA ARG A 400 19.01 -0.91 -0.95
C ARG A 400 19.52 -0.73 -2.37
N GLY A 401 20.47 0.16 -2.60
CA GLY A 401 20.87 0.61 -3.93
C GLY A 401 19.72 1.27 -4.67
N GLY A 402 19.78 1.26 -6.00
CA GLY A 402 18.70 1.80 -6.83
C GLY A 402 18.59 3.32 -6.80
N VAL A 403 17.71 3.84 -7.66
CA VAL A 403 17.46 5.28 -7.79
C VAL A 403 15.96 5.52 -7.75
N VAL A 404 15.53 6.48 -6.93
CA VAL A 404 14.20 7.10 -7.05
C VAL A 404 14.39 8.45 -7.73
N GLU A 405 13.82 8.61 -8.92
CA GLU A 405 13.95 9.86 -9.67
C GLU A 405 12.70 10.24 -10.45
N ASN A 406 12.57 11.52 -10.80
CA ASN A 406 11.46 12.00 -11.63
C ASN A 406 10.12 11.71 -10.95
N VAL A 407 9.90 12.33 -9.79
CA VAL A 407 8.66 12.18 -9.00
C VAL A 407 7.98 13.53 -8.88
N TRP A 408 6.70 13.59 -9.24
CA TRP A 408 5.86 14.77 -9.13
C TRP A 408 4.65 14.46 -8.27
N ALA A 409 4.39 15.29 -7.26
CA ALA A 409 3.19 15.19 -6.43
C ALA A 409 2.52 16.57 -6.34
N GLU A 410 1.29 16.67 -6.85
CA GLU A 410 0.72 17.96 -7.21
C GLU A 410 -0.76 18.10 -6.85
N ASN A 411 -1.21 19.31 -6.58
CA ASN A 411 -2.62 19.62 -6.29
C ASN A 411 -3.18 18.72 -5.17
N LEU A 412 -2.48 18.65 -4.05
CA LEU A 412 -2.87 17.78 -2.94
C LEU A 412 -3.61 18.57 -1.87
N ARG A 413 -4.74 18.00 -1.42
CA ARG A 413 -5.46 18.49 -0.23
C ARG A 413 -5.23 17.52 0.92
N VAL A 414 -4.57 18.00 1.95
CA VAL A 414 -4.12 17.18 3.07
C VAL A 414 -4.72 17.73 4.36
N LYS A 415 -5.25 16.86 5.22
CA LYS A 415 -5.85 17.27 6.49
C LYS A 415 -5.63 16.20 7.57
N ASN A 416 -5.51 16.65 8.81
CA ASN A 416 -5.47 15.76 9.98
C ASN A 416 -4.39 14.66 9.90
N MET A 417 -3.24 14.96 9.29
CA MET A 417 -2.16 13.97 9.14
C MET A 417 -1.66 13.50 10.50
N LYS A 418 -1.32 12.21 10.59
CA LYS A 418 -0.76 11.64 11.84
C LYS A 418 0.74 11.83 11.98
N ARG A 419 1.46 12.17 10.90
CA ARG A 419 2.92 12.30 10.86
C ARG A 419 3.38 13.49 10.00
N GLU A 420 4.05 13.22 8.87
CA GLU A 420 4.61 14.23 7.98
C GLU A 420 3.67 14.51 6.79
N VAL A 421 3.60 15.73 6.25
CA VAL A 421 2.96 15.92 4.92
C VAL A 421 3.81 15.18 3.87
N ALA A 422 5.12 15.40 3.89
CA ALA A 422 6.07 14.70 3.04
C ALA A 422 7.28 14.20 3.83
N ILE A 423 7.74 12.99 3.52
CA ILE A 423 8.98 12.44 4.09
C ILE A 423 9.84 11.74 3.02
N LEU A 424 11.14 12.03 3.04
CA LEU A 424 12.17 11.31 2.29
C LEU A 424 13.17 10.76 3.32
N ASN A 425 13.22 9.45 3.51
CA ASN A 425 13.98 8.82 4.59
C ASN A 425 14.88 7.68 4.06
N MET A 426 16.20 7.87 4.16
CA MET A 426 17.22 6.84 3.91
C MET A 426 17.67 6.11 5.18
N ASP A 427 17.10 6.44 6.34
CA ASP A 427 17.29 5.72 7.60
C ASP A 427 16.05 4.89 7.96
N TYR A 428 15.60 4.06 7.02
CA TYR A 428 14.45 3.17 7.27
C TYR A 428 14.83 2.05 8.25
N SER A 429 14.04 1.91 9.31
CA SER A 429 14.38 1.07 10.47
C SER A 429 14.00 -0.40 10.33
N ALA A 430 13.19 -0.78 9.35
CA ALA A 430 12.89 -2.18 9.11
C ALA A 430 14.18 -2.90 8.67
N ASP A 431 14.50 -4.02 9.32
CA ASP A 431 15.63 -4.91 9.00
C ASP A 431 17.04 -4.42 9.39
N ARG A 432 17.17 -3.53 10.39
CA ARG A 432 18.49 -3.07 10.90
C ARG A 432 19.42 -4.18 11.42
N ASN A 433 18.88 -5.35 11.76
CA ASN A 433 19.64 -6.47 12.33
C ASN A 433 20.14 -7.49 11.30
N MET A 434 20.00 -7.20 10.01
CA MET A 434 20.45 -8.08 8.92
C MET A 434 21.83 -7.66 8.42
N ASP A 435 22.64 -8.63 7.99
CA ASP A 435 23.92 -8.36 7.32
C ASP A 435 23.68 -7.43 6.12
N ILE A 436 24.51 -6.39 6.01
CA ILE A 436 24.34 -5.36 4.98
C ILE A 436 25.48 -5.45 3.96
N LYS A 437 25.11 -5.48 2.69
CA LYS A 437 26.01 -5.08 1.61
C LYS A 437 25.71 -3.62 1.30
N VAL A 438 26.60 -2.73 1.72
CA VAL A 438 26.44 -1.29 1.49
C VAL A 438 26.31 -1.02 -0.01
N ASN A 439 25.20 -0.41 -0.39
CA ASN A 439 24.90 0.07 -1.73
C ASN A 439 23.93 1.24 -1.57
N PRO A 440 24.42 2.47 -1.46
CA PRO A 440 23.60 3.62 -1.10
C PRO A 440 22.54 3.92 -2.18
N PRO A 441 21.27 4.15 -1.81
CA PRO A 441 20.24 4.61 -2.74
C PRO A 441 20.46 6.07 -3.13
N VAL A 442 19.85 6.50 -4.23
CA VAL A 442 19.79 7.91 -4.63
C VAL A 442 18.34 8.36 -4.76
N PHE A 443 17.99 9.51 -4.17
CA PHE A 443 16.73 10.22 -4.41
C PHE A 443 17.04 11.54 -5.11
N ARG A 444 16.52 11.75 -6.33
CA ARG A 444 16.77 12.99 -7.08
C ARG A 444 15.61 13.44 -7.95
N ASN A 445 15.58 14.73 -8.30
CA ASN A 445 14.58 15.29 -9.22
C ASN A 445 13.13 15.00 -8.74
N ILE A 446 12.81 15.49 -7.54
CA ILE A 446 11.52 15.27 -6.89
C ILE A 446 10.84 16.62 -6.66
N HIS A 447 9.59 16.74 -7.09
CA HIS A 447 8.83 17.98 -7.14
C HIS A 447 7.50 17.82 -6.41
N LEU A 448 7.28 18.63 -5.38
CA LEU A 448 6.03 18.70 -4.65
C LEU A 448 5.44 20.10 -4.85
N ARG A 449 4.30 20.21 -5.54
CA ARG A 449 3.69 21.52 -5.83
C ARG A 449 2.21 21.64 -5.52
N ASN A 450 1.76 22.85 -5.24
CA ASN A 450 0.33 23.16 -5.02
C ASN A 450 -0.30 22.27 -3.94
N ILE A 451 0.27 22.29 -2.74
CA ILE A 451 -0.19 21.45 -1.61
C ILE A 451 -0.77 22.34 -0.52
N THR A 452 -2.01 22.06 -0.11
CA THR A 452 -2.60 22.66 1.09
C THR A 452 -2.72 21.61 2.17
N ALA A 453 -2.13 21.88 3.33
CA ALA A 453 -2.14 20.97 4.48
C ALA A 453 -2.68 21.68 5.73
N ASP A 454 -3.82 21.21 6.24
CA ASP A 454 -4.44 21.69 7.48
C ASP A 454 -4.27 20.65 8.58
N GLY A 455 -3.15 20.75 9.30
CA GLY A 455 -2.82 19.89 10.43
C GLY A 455 -1.92 18.70 10.06
N ALA A 456 -0.66 18.79 10.48
CA ALA A 456 0.30 17.70 10.50
C ALA A 456 1.31 17.90 11.65
N PRO A 457 1.79 16.85 12.33
CA PRO A 457 2.90 16.98 13.27
C PRO A 457 4.17 17.60 12.67
N VAL A 458 4.50 17.31 11.41
CA VAL A 458 5.68 17.87 10.72
C VAL A 458 5.27 18.25 9.29
N ALA A 459 5.72 19.40 8.79
CA ALA A 459 5.47 19.76 7.40
C ALA A 459 6.25 18.83 6.46
N ILE A 460 7.57 18.94 6.46
CA ILE A 460 8.46 18.18 5.57
C ILE A 460 9.60 17.59 6.41
N ARG A 461 9.91 16.31 6.20
CA ARG A 461 11.08 15.67 6.80
C ARG A 461 11.97 15.04 5.74
N ILE A 462 13.24 15.37 5.74
CA ILE A 462 14.24 14.73 4.87
C ILE A 462 15.37 14.21 5.76
N THR A 463 15.67 12.93 5.64
CA THR A 463 16.78 12.26 6.34
C THR A 463 17.61 11.49 5.32
N GLY A 464 18.71 12.10 4.88
CA GLY A 464 19.71 11.47 4.02
C GLY A 464 20.79 10.72 4.82
N LEU A 465 21.80 10.24 4.10
CA LEU A 465 22.90 9.48 4.65
C LEU A 465 24.10 10.38 4.94
N GLU A 466 24.56 10.39 6.19
CA GLU A 466 25.78 11.13 6.58
C GLU A 466 27.01 10.66 5.82
N SER A 467 27.16 9.35 5.64
CA SER A 467 28.29 8.74 4.93
C SER A 467 28.26 8.95 3.41
N HIS A 468 27.14 9.42 2.85
CA HIS A 468 26.96 9.62 1.41
C HIS A 468 26.25 10.96 1.14
N PRO A 469 26.92 12.10 1.36
CA PRO A 469 26.37 13.42 1.07
C PRO A 469 25.88 13.52 -0.39
N GLY A 470 24.76 14.20 -0.62
CA GLY A 470 24.16 14.34 -1.94
C GLY A 470 23.35 13.13 -2.43
N ALA A 471 23.22 12.06 -1.63
CA ALA A 471 22.33 10.94 -1.95
C ALA A 471 20.86 11.38 -2.09
N ILE A 472 20.45 12.41 -1.34
CA ILE A 472 19.20 13.16 -1.58
C ILE A 472 19.57 14.50 -2.17
N ARG A 473 19.11 14.77 -3.40
CA ARG A 473 19.37 16.06 -4.06
C ARG A 473 18.30 16.48 -5.05
N ASP A 474 18.31 17.75 -5.46
CA ASP A 474 17.46 18.28 -6.53
C ASP A 474 15.97 18.10 -6.19
N ILE A 475 15.57 18.64 -5.03
CA ILE A 475 14.20 18.53 -4.50
C ILE A 475 13.56 19.91 -4.48
N THR A 476 12.39 20.03 -5.10
CA THR A 476 11.64 21.29 -5.16
C THR A 476 10.30 21.17 -4.43
N PHE A 477 10.04 22.13 -3.56
CA PHE A 477 8.75 22.36 -2.92
C PHE A 477 8.23 23.71 -3.38
N GLU A 478 7.08 23.73 -4.07
CA GLU A 478 6.55 24.95 -4.68
C GLU A 478 5.07 25.17 -4.34
N ASN A 479 4.68 26.41 -4.02
CA ASN A 479 3.29 26.78 -3.78
C ASN A 479 2.60 25.89 -2.73
N MET A 480 3.14 25.89 -1.51
CA MET A 480 2.60 25.09 -0.40
C MET A 480 2.07 26.00 0.69
N ASP A 481 0.93 25.63 1.28
CA ASP A 481 0.35 26.28 2.46
C ASP A 481 0.11 25.23 3.53
N VAL A 482 0.95 25.24 4.58
CA VAL A 482 1.03 24.15 5.55
C VAL A 482 0.90 24.68 6.98
N ARG A 483 -0.12 24.19 7.68
CA ARG A 483 -0.26 24.31 9.14
C ARG A 483 0.25 23.04 9.80
N SER A 484 1.27 23.18 10.64
CA SER A 484 1.91 22.03 11.28
C SER A 484 2.45 22.34 12.68
N THR A 485 2.72 21.29 13.46
CA THR A 485 3.37 21.47 14.77
C THR A 485 4.83 21.88 14.60
N ALA A 486 5.60 21.15 13.78
CA ALA A 486 6.96 21.50 13.38
C ALA A 486 7.04 21.83 11.88
N GLY A 487 8.01 22.67 11.50
CA GLY A 487 8.23 23.10 10.11
C GLY A 487 8.92 22.04 9.25
N VAL A 488 9.88 22.50 8.46
CA VAL A 488 10.75 21.68 7.61
C VAL A 488 11.96 21.23 8.41
N ILE A 489 12.24 19.93 8.41
CA ILE A 489 13.37 19.33 9.11
C ILE A 489 14.19 18.53 8.11
N VAL A 490 15.45 18.91 7.89
CA VAL A 490 16.32 18.26 6.90
C VAL A 490 17.67 17.91 7.48
N LYS A 491 18.11 16.68 7.20
CA LYS A 491 19.46 16.20 7.48
C LYS A 491 20.08 15.60 6.21
N HIS A 492 21.29 16.04 5.86
CA HIS A 492 22.11 15.47 4.78
C HIS A 492 21.43 15.47 3.40
N ALA A 493 21.26 16.64 2.80
CA ALA A 493 20.70 16.79 1.46
C ALA A 493 21.36 17.94 0.69
N GLU A 494 21.22 17.95 -0.63
CA GLU A 494 21.79 18.99 -1.48
C GLU A 494 20.73 19.56 -2.44
N ASN A 495 20.89 20.81 -2.88
CA ASN A 495 20.05 21.45 -3.89
C ASN A 495 18.54 21.37 -3.57
N LEU A 496 18.14 22.07 -2.50
CA LEU A 496 16.74 22.15 -2.07
C LEU A 496 16.15 23.51 -2.42
N VAL A 497 15.01 23.50 -3.10
CA VAL A 497 14.30 24.74 -3.47
C VAL A 497 12.95 24.78 -2.77
N PHE A 498 12.73 25.81 -1.96
CA PHE A 498 11.44 26.12 -1.35
C PHE A 498 10.94 27.43 -1.97
N LYS A 499 9.91 27.37 -2.81
CA LYS A 499 9.36 28.53 -3.52
C LYS A 499 7.90 28.73 -3.15
N ASN A 500 7.55 29.88 -2.58
CA ASN A 500 6.22 30.19 -2.10
C ASN A 500 5.68 29.10 -1.14
N VAL A 501 6.50 28.73 -0.16
CA VAL A 501 6.16 27.75 0.89
C VAL A 501 5.79 28.49 2.16
N ARG A 502 4.49 28.62 2.42
CA ARG A 502 3.94 29.27 3.61
C ARG A 502 3.77 28.25 4.72
N LEU A 503 4.51 28.45 5.82
CA LEU A 503 4.49 27.57 6.99
C LEU A 503 3.92 28.32 8.20
N ALA A 504 2.79 27.84 8.70
CA ALA A 504 2.22 28.22 9.99
C ALA A 504 2.59 27.14 11.04
N VAL A 505 3.77 27.33 11.64
CA VAL A 505 4.39 26.36 12.57
C VAL A 505 4.06 26.73 14.02
N GLN A 506 3.68 25.73 14.83
CA GLN A 506 3.35 25.96 16.24
C GLN A 506 4.59 25.97 17.16
N LYS A 507 5.62 25.19 16.84
CA LYS A 507 6.83 25.05 17.66
C LYS A 507 8.10 24.88 16.82
N GLY A 508 9.18 25.53 17.24
CA GLY A 508 10.51 25.40 16.65
C GLY A 508 10.69 26.28 15.41
N GLU A 509 11.84 26.13 14.78
CA GLU A 509 12.18 26.86 13.56
C GLU A 509 11.30 26.41 12.37
N LYS A 510 11.07 27.35 11.44
CA LYS A 510 10.38 27.02 10.18
C LYS A 510 11.21 26.08 9.31
N TYR A 511 12.53 26.26 9.33
CA TYR A 511 13.52 25.46 8.61
C TYR A 511 14.63 25.06 9.58
N ASP A 512 14.66 23.79 9.96
CA ASP A 512 15.73 23.16 10.73
C ASP A 512 16.58 22.33 9.77
N LEU A 513 17.70 22.91 9.33
CA LEU A 513 18.58 22.35 8.31
C LEU A 513 19.92 21.95 8.92
N THR A 514 20.28 20.67 8.81
CA THR A 514 21.56 20.14 9.28
C THR A 514 22.31 19.48 8.13
N ASN A 515 23.55 19.92 7.86
CA ASN A 515 24.38 19.39 6.76
C ASN A 515 23.67 19.44 5.40
N VAL A 516 23.04 20.59 5.10
CA VAL A 516 22.35 20.85 3.84
C VAL A 516 23.21 21.78 2.99
N LYS A 517 23.40 21.45 1.71
CA LYS A 517 24.10 22.33 0.76
C LYS A 517 23.13 22.90 -0.26
N ASN A 518 23.30 24.17 -0.61
CA ASN A 518 22.52 24.85 -1.65
C ASN A 518 21.00 24.76 -1.41
N ALA A 519 20.55 25.13 -0.22
CA ALA A 519 19.12 25.31 0.04
C ALA A 519 18.73 26.78 -0.21
N THR A 520 17.61 27.01 -0.90
CA THR A 520 17.06 28.35 -1.11
C THR A 520 15.60 28.44 -0.69
N VAL A 521 15.22 29.54 -0.06
CA VAL A 521 13.82 29.91 0.21
C VAL A 521 13.52 31.18 -0.58
N ASP A 522 12.59 31.10 -1.53
CA ASP A 522 12.20 32.20 -2.43
C ASP A 522 13.38 32.84 -3.17
N GLY A 523 14.39 32.02 -3.53
CA GLY A 523 15.60 32.44 -4.23
C GLY A 523 16.75 32.85 -3.30
N GLU A 524 16.49 33.08 -2.02
CA GLU A 524 17.51 33.47 -1.04
C GLU A 524 18.14 32.23 -0.40
N PRO A 525 19.49 32.15 -0.28
CA PRO A 525 20.16 31.03 0.38
C PRO A 525 19.78 30.92 1.87
N VAL A 526 19.54 29.70 2.34
CA VAL A 526 19.31 29.38 3.77
C VAL A 526 20.42 28.45 4.24
N ARG A 527 20.95 28.71 5.45
CA ARG A 527 22.04 27.96 6.05
C ARG A 527 21.57 27.08 7.19
#